data_AF-A0A0K1PH95-F1
#
_entry.id   AF-A0A0K1PH95-F1
#
_cell.length_a   1.000
_cell.length_b   1.000
_cell.length_c   1.000
_cell.angle_alpha   90.00
_cell.angle_beta   90.00
_cell.angle_gamma   90.00
#
_symmetry.space_group_name_H-M   'P 1'
#
loop_
_entity.id
_entity.type
_entity.pdbx_description
1 polymer ?
#
loop_
_entity_poly.entity_id
_entity_poly.type
_entity_poly.pdbx_seq_one_letter_code
_entity_poly.pdbx_strand_id
1 'polypeptide(L)'
;MRTESFSEGERVSASYESEAEETEEARETKGTEEGEQAEEAHRPVRKRIATVAEARKGEFVTGLEEFASSLDDFSDVLGKRGHESQQRIASGAAEGIRNAAGILRKRSASEVIEDLSESVKAHPGVILGGAFALGFLGVRLLRS
;
A
#
# COMPACT_ATOMS: atom_id res chain seq x y z
N MET A 1 33.69 7.75 44.64
CA MET A 1 33.60 6.69 43.61
C MET A 1 32.11 6.43 43.41
N ARG A 2 31.35 6.92 42.42
CA ARG A 2 31.50 7.23 40.97
C ARG A 2 31.56 6.01 40.04
N THR A 3 30.42 5.78 39.36
CA THR A 3 30.12 5.12 38.05
C THR A 3 30.51 3.64 37.91
N GLU A 4 29.76 2.71 37.28
CA GLU A 4 28.91 2.68 36.07
C GLU A 4 27.79 1.63 36.27
N SER A 5 26.51 1.84 35.97
CA SER A 5 25.79 1.82 34.67
C SER A 5 26.01 0.60 33.76
N PHE A 6 24.88 -0.03 33.42
CA PHE A 6 24.54 -0.67 32.13
C PHE A 6 24.85 -2.17 31.91
N SER A 7 24.10 -2.76 30.96
CA SER A 7 24.00 -4.17 30.53
C SER A 7 22.91 -4.95 31.30
N GLU A 8 21.84 -5.48 30.70
CA GLU A 8 21.81 -6.23 29.44
C GLU A 8 20.37 -6.15 28.85
N GLY A 9 20.10 -5.11 28.08
CA GLY A 9 18.87 -4.93 27.31
C GLY A 9 19.05 -5.37 25.86
N GLU A 10 19.60 -6.57 25.63
CA GLU A 10 20.19 -6.92 24.32
C GLU A 10 19.74 -8.29 23.80
N ARG A 11 18.45 -8.60 23.87
CA ARG A 11 17.87 -9.81 23.23
C ARG A 11 16.52 -9.59 22.56
N VAL A 12 16.30 -8.44 21.95
CA VAL A 12 15.18 -8.25 21.01
C VAL A 12 15.65 -7.41 19.81
N SER A 13 16.75 -7.86 19.18
CA SER A 13 17.31 -7.23 17.97
C SER A 13 17.51 -8.22 16.83
N ALA A 14 16.90 -9.41 16.90
CA ALA A 14 17.13 -10.50 15.95
C ALA A 14 15.86 -10.99 15.24
N SER A 15 14.90 -10.10 14.97
CA SER A 15 13.64 -10.48 14.29
C SER A 15 13.20 -9.52 13.18
N TYR A 16 14.09 -8.61 12.74
CA TYR A 16 13.81 -7.67 11.65
C TYR A 16 14.80 -7.77 10.49
N GLU A 17 15.61 -8.83 10.45
CA GLU A 17 16.63 -9.04 9.42
C GLU A 17 16.43 -10.41 8.74
N SER A 18 15.23 -10.66 8.22
CA SER A 18 14.93 -11.87 7.43
C SER A 18 13.85 -11.64 6.37
N GLU A 19 13.85 -10.46 5.74
CA GLU A 19 13.04 -10.19 4.54
C GLU A 19 13.83 -9.47 3.43
N ALA A 20 15.15 -9.23 3.61
CA ALA A 20 15.96 -8.52 2.62
C ALA A 20 16.55 -9.44 1.53
N GLU A 21 16.69 -10.75 1.76
CA GLU A 21 17.37 -11.67 0.83
C GLU A 21 16.45 -12.31 -0.24
N GLU A 22 15.11 -12.27 -0.08
CA GLU A 22 14.17 -12.80 -1.08
C GLU A 22 13.72 -11.73 -2.11
N THR A 23 14.52 -10.68 -2.30
CA THR A 23 14.19 -9.59 -3.25
C THR A 23 15.17 -9.47 -4.42
N GLU A 24 16.18 -10.33 -4.47
CA GLU A 24 17.23 -10.27 -5.51
C GLU A 24 16.90 -11.16 -6.72
N GLU A 25 16.27 -12.33 -6.53
CA GLU A 25 15.85 -13.19 -7.66
C GLU A 25 14.60 -12.67 -8.41
N ALA A 26 13.78 -11.82 -7.78
CA ALA A 26 12.60 -11.22 -8.42
C ALA A 26 12.95 -10.09 -9.41
N ARG A 27 14.22 -9.65 -9.46
CA ARG A 27 14.67 -8.54 -10.32
C ARG A 27 15.08 -8.98 -11.73
N GLU A 28 15.27 -10.27 -12.00
CA GLU A 28 15.87 -10.72 -13.26
C GLU A 28 14.86 -11.02 -14.40
N THR A 29 13.55 -11.18 -14.11
CA THR A 29 12.64 -11.78 -15.11
C THR A 29 11.71 -10.82 -15.88
N LYS A 30 11.81 -9.50 -15.75
CA LYS A 30 10.82 -8.58 -16.38
C LYS A 30 11.36 -7.31 -17.04
N GLY A 31 12.61 -7.30 -17.47
CA GLY A 31 13.08 -6.31 -18.43
C GLY A 31 13.24 -6.98 -19.78
N THR A 32 12.34 -6.76 -20.75
CA THR A 32 12.70 -6.23 -22.10
C THR A 32 11.68 -6.40 -23.24
N GLU A 33 10.53 -7.10 -23.14
CA GLU A 33 9.75 -7.36 -24.38
C GLU A 33 8.24 -7.06 -24.38
N GLU A 34 7.60 -6.74 -23.25
CA GLU A 34 6.12 -6.56 -23.21
C GLU A 34 5.64 -5.09 -23.20
N GLY A 35 6.55 -4.11 -23.23
CA GLY A 35 6.21 -2.69 -23.05
C GLY A 35 5.38 -2.07 -24.17
N GLU A 36 5.61 -2.47 -25.43
CA GLU A 36 4.99 -1.82 -26.60
C GLU A 36 3.61 -2.39 -26.97
N GLN A 37 3.35 -3.68 -26.69
CA GLN A 37 2.03 -4.29 -26.96
C GLN A 37 0.99 -4.00 -25.87
N ALA A 38 1.45 -3.62 -24.67
CA ALA A 38 0.59 -3.25 -23.56
C ALA A 38 -0.14 -1.90 -23.80
N GLU A 39 0.45 -0.94 -24.50
CA GLU A 39 -0.14 0.39 -24.66
C GLU A 39 -1.43 0.41 -25.51
N GLU A 40 -1.50 -0.40 -26.57
CA GLU A 40 -2.69 -0.44 -27.45
C GLU A 40 -3.87 -1.18 -26.82
N ALA A 41 -3.62 -2.26 -26.07
CA ALA A 41 -4.68 -3.03 -25.41
C ALA A 41 -5.31 -2.29 -24.22
N HIS A 42 -4.59 -1.34 -23.60
CA HIS A 42 -5.03 -0.71 -22.35
C HIS A 42 -5.93 0.52 -22.52
N ARG A 43 -5.86 1.24 -23.66
CA ARG A 43 -6.69 2.45 -23.89
C ARG A 43 -8.20 2.24 -23.71
N PRO A 44 -8.85 1.21 -24.30
CA PRO A 44 -10.29 1.03 -24.15
C PRO A 44 -10.69 0.60 -22.73
N VAL A 45 -9.86 -0.21 -22.07
CA VAL A 45 -10.08 -0.69 -20.71
C VAL A 45 -9.97 0.47 -19.71
N ARG A 46 -8.93 1.29 -19.83
CA ARG A 46 -8.71 2.48 -18.96
C ARG A 46 -9.89 3.44 -19.00
N LYS A 47 -10.42 3.76 -20.19
CA LYS A 47 -11.58 4.65 -20.34
C LYS A 47 -12.83 4.10 -19.64
N ARG A 48 -13.07 2.79 -19.74
CA ARG A 48 -14.24 2.16 -19.13
C ARG A 48 -14.13 2.10 -17.61
N ILE A 49 -12.95 1.78 -17.09
CA ILE A 49 -12.67 1.81 -15.65
C ILE A 49 -12.80 3.23 -15.11
N ALA A 50 -12.22 4.23 -15.78
CA ALA A 50 -12.30 5.62 -15.36
C ALA A 50 -13.76 6.12 -15.28
N THR A 51 -14.59 5.76 -16.26
CA THR A 51 -16.01 6.16 -16.29
C THR A 51 -16.79 5.56 -15.12
N VAL A 52 -16.58 4.27 -14.83
CA VAL A 52 -17.24 3.57 -13.71
C VAL A 52 -16.71 4.08 -12.37
N ALA A 53 -15.40 4.33 -12.28
CA ALA A 53 -14.75 4.86 -11.10
C ALA A 53 -15.30 6.26 -10.77
N GLU A 54 -15.42 7.17 -11.74
CA GLU A 54 -15.97 8.50 -11.49
C GLU A 54 -17.44 8.45 -11.06
N ALA A 55 -18.25 7.56 -11.66
CA ALA A 55 -19.65 7.41 -11.29
C ALA A 55 -19.86 6.94 -9.84
N ARG A 56 -18.90 6.18 -9.28
CA ARG A 56 -18.96 5.60 -7.93
C ARG A 56 -17.93 6.17 -6.95
N LYS A 57 -17.19 7.20 -7.38
CA LYS A 57 -16.07 7.79 -6.62
C LYS A 57 -16.51 8.30 -5.26
N GLY A 58 -17.64 9.01 -5.19
CA GLY A 58 -18.15 9.56 -3.94
C GLY A 58 -18.44 8.47 -2.89
N GLU A 59 -19.09 7.39 -3.31
CA GLU A 59 -19.37 6.23 -2.45
C GLU A 59 -18.06 5.58 -1.98
N PHE A 60 -17.10 5.40 -2.88
CA PHE A 60 -15.82 4.77 -2.57
C PHE A 60 -14.96 5.61 -1.64
N VAL A 61 -14.85 6.92 -1.88
CA VAL A 61 -14.12 7.87 -1.02
C VAL A 61 -14.73 7.90 0.38
N THR A 62 -16.05 7.93 0.48
CA THR A 62 -16.74 7.94 1.78
C THR A 62 -16.46 6.64 2.54
N GLY A 63 -16.55 5.48 1.87
CA GLY A 63 -16.24 4.19 2.50
C GLY A 63 -14.78 4.07 2.94
N LEU A 64 -13.83 4.61 2.18
CA LEU A 64 -12.42 4.65 2.59
C LEU A 64 -12.20 5.52 3.83
N GLU A 65 -12.86 6.67 3.91
CA GLU A 65 -12.76 7.56 5.08
C GLU A 65 -13.38 6.94 6.34
N GLU A 66 -14.51 6.27 6.19
CA GLU A 66 -15.18 5.56 7.28
C GLU A 66 -14.35 4.37 7.77
N PHE A 67 -13.74 3.62 6.83
CA PHE A 67 -12.82 2.54 7.18
C PHE A 67 -11.54 3.05 7.86
N ALA A 68 -10.95 4.14 7.36
CA ALA A 68 -9.80 4.76 8.00
C ALA A 68 -10.13 5.24 9.41
N SER A 69 -11.32 5.81 9.63
CA SER A 69 -11.77 6.24 10.95
C SER A 69 -11.95 5.05 11.89
N SER A 70 -12.55 3.97 11.42
CA SER A 70 -12.70 2.73 12.20
C SER A 70 -11.34 2.10 12.58
N LEU A 71 -10.37 2.17 11.67
CA LEU A 71 -9.02 1.67 11.89
C LEU A 71 -8.24 2.55 12.87
N ASP A 72 -8.47 3.86 12.83
CA ASP A 72 -7.94 4.84 13.79
C ASP A 72 -8.47 4.56 15.20
N ASP A 73 -9.78 4.36 15.35
CA ASP A 73 -10.41 3.99 16.62
C ASP A 73 -9.82 2.66 17.16
N PHE A 74 -9.60 1.69 16.28
CA PHE A 74 -8.99 0.41 16.65
C PHE A 74 -7.52 0.56 17.07
N SER A 75 -6.75 1.38 16.34
CA SER A 75 -5.38 1.77 16.70
C SER A 75 -5.33 2.37 18.10
N ASP A 76 -6.27 3.26 18.41
CA ASP A 76 -6.40 3.93 19.69
C ASP A 76 -6.66 2.94 20.84
N VAL A 77 -7.48 1.91 20.58
CA VAL A 77 -7.72 0.81 21.53
C VAL A 77 -6.46 -0.05 21.71
N LEU A 78 -5.71 -0.34 20.65
CA LEU A 78 -4.45 -1.10 20.73
C LEU A 78 -3.40 -0.36 21.56
N GLY A 79 -3.27 0.95 21.36
CA GLY A 79 -2.39 1.81 22.17
C GLY A 79 -2.73 1.75 23.66
N LYS A 80 -4.02 1.88 23.99
CA LYS A 80 -4.51 1.77 25.38
C LYS A 80 -4.26 0.39 26.01
N ARG A 81 -4.11 -0.67 25.20
CA ARG A 81 -3.79 -2.03 25.67
C ARG A 81 -2.29 -2.32 25.73
N GLY A 82 -1.42 -1.35 25.45
CA GLY A 82 0.03 -1.51 25.47
C GLY A 82 0.62 -2.14 24.20
N HIS A 83 -0.16 -2.21 23.12
CA HIS A 83 0.25 -2.75 21.82
C HIS A 83 0.77 -1.63 20.90
N GLU A 84 1.82 -0.92 21.31
CA GLU A 84 2.32 0.26 20.61
C GLU A 84 2.81 -0.03 19.18
N SER A 85 3.37 -1.21 18.94
CA SER A 85 3.82 -1.61 17.59
C SER A 85 2.61 -1.75 16.64
N GLN A 86 1.55 -2.42 17.10
CA GLN A 86 0.34 -2.62 16.33
C GLN A 86 -0.44 -1.31 16.15
N GLN A 87 -0.43 -0.42 17.14
CA GLN A 87 -0.98 0.92 17.03
C GLN A 87 -0.30 1.69 15.90
N ARG A 88 1.04 1.72 15.84
CA ARG A 88 1.75 2.44 14.77
C ARG A 88 1.41 1.90 13.38
N ILE A 89 1.30 0.58 13.24
CA ILE A 89 0.92 -0.06 11.97
C ILE A 89 -0.51 0.30 11.58
N ALA A 90 -1.46 0.19 12.51
CA ALA A 90 -2.87 0.51 12.27
C ALA A 90 -3.06 2.00 11.94
N SER A 91 -2.40 2.89 12.69
CA SER A 91 -2.38 4.33 12.44
C SER A 91 -1.79 4.65 11.07
N GLY A 92 -0.66 4.03 10.70
CA GLY A 92 -0.04 4.23 9.39
C GLY A 92 -0.92 3.76 8.24
N ALA A 93 -1.63 2.65 8.41
CA ALA A 93 -2.60 2.17 7.44
C ALA A 93 -3.79 3.14 7.31
N ALA A 94 -4.33 3.66 8.43
CA ALA A 94 -5.42 4.64 8.42
C ALA A 94 -5.01 5.93 7.70
N GLU A 95 -3.78 6.41 7.94
CA GLU A 95 -3.19 7.55 7.24
C GLU A 95 -3.06 7.29 5.73
N GLY A 96 -2.57 6.10 5.35
CA GLY A 96 -2.46 5.69 3.95
C GLY A 96 -3.82 5.67 3.24
N ILE A 97 -4.86 5.14 3.90
CA ILE A 97 -6.22 5.10 3.37
C ILE A 97 -6.80 6.51 3.25
N ARG A 98 -6.59 7.40 4.24
CA ARG A 98 -7.00 8.81 4.17
C ARG A 98 -6.33 9.55 3.02
N ASN A 99 -5.03 9.33 2.82
CA ASN A 99 -4.30 9.91 1.70
C ASN A 99 -4.84 9.40 0.36
N ALA A 100 -5.09 8.10 0.24
CA ALA A 100 -5.70 7.51 -0.96
C ALA A 100 -7.10 8.11 -1.24
N ALA A 101 -7.94 8.24 -0.22
CA ALA A 101 -9.26 8.88 -0.33
C ALA A 101 -9.14 10.35 -0.76
N GLY A 102 -8.18 11.09 -0.21
CA GLY A 102 -7.89 12.47 -0.57
C GLY A 102 -7.42 12.63 -2.02
N ILE A 103 -6.54 11.74 -2.49
CA ILE A 103 -6.09 11.69 -3.89
C ILE A 103 -7.27 11.37 -4.80
N LEU A 104 -8.05 10.33 -4.48
CA LEU A 104 -9.23 9.94 -5.25
C LEU A 104 -10.26 11.07 -5.30
N ARG A 105 -10.48 11.79 -4.20
CA ARG A 105 -11.43 12.92 -4.13
C ARG A 105 -10.99 14.06 -5.05
N LYS A 106 -9.70 14.43 -5.00
CA LYS A 106 -9.16 15.61 -5.69
C LYS A 106 -8.86 15.38 -7.17
N ARG A 107 -8.36 14.20 -7.54
CA ARG A 107 -7.94 13.88 -8.91
C ARG A 107 -8.91 12.92 -9.58
N SER A 108 -8.98 13.00 -10.90
CA SER A 108 -9.73 12.01 -11.67
C SER A 108 -8.92 10.72 -11.76
N ALA A 109 -9.58 9.56 -11.85
CA ALA A 109 -8.88 8.28 -12.01
C ALA A 109 -7.88 8.28 -13.19
N SER A 110 -8.20 9.02 -14.25
CA SER A 110 -7.32 9.19 -15.42
C SER A 110 -6.02 9.93 -15.10
N GLU A 111 -6.07 10.98 -14.26
CA GLU A 111 -4.87 11.74 -13.86
C GLU A 111 -3.99 10.91 -12.92
N VAL A 112 -4.60 10.14 -12.02
CA VAL A 112 -3.85 9.26 -11.11
C VAL A 112 -3.08 8.21 -11.90
N ILE A 113 -3.72 7.61 -12.91
CA ILE A 113 -3.10 6.60 -13.77
C ILE A 113 -1.95 7.21 -14.59
N GLU A 114 -2.09 8.45 -15.04
CA GLU A 114 -1.07 9.15 -15.82
C GLU A 114 0.16 9.52 -14.97
N ASP A 115 -0.06 9.98 -13.74
CA ASP A 115 1.00 10.27 -12.76
C ASP A 115 1.72 8.99 -12.28
N LEU A 116 0.97 7.88 -12.18
CA LEU A 116 1.53 6.57 -11.85
C LEU A 116 2.55 6.11 -12.90
N SER A 117 2.32 6.41 -14.19
CA SER A 117 3.23 6.01 -15.27
C SER A 117 4.63 6.58 -15.12
N GLU A 118 4.78 7.75 -14.49
CA GLU A 118 6.10 8.35 -14.20
C GLU A 118 6.74 7.70 -12.96
N SER A 119 5.93 7.39 -11.94
CA SER A 119 6.38 6.69 -10.73
C SER A 119 6.80 5.23 -10.99
N VAL A 120 6.14 4.56 -11.94
CA VAL A 120 6.49 3.20 -12.40
C VAL A 120 7.91 3.14 -12.94
N LYS A 121 8.34 4.17 -13.68
CA LYS A 121 9.67 4.25 -14.27
C LYS A 121 10.76 4.45 -13.21
N ALA A 122 10.44 5.17 -12.13
CA ALA A 122 11.39 5.44 -11.05
C ALA A 122 11.57 4.23 -10.10
N HIS A 123 10.50 3.47 -9.83
CA HIS A 123 10.50 2.40 -8.84
C HIS A 123 9.73 1.16 -9.32
N PRO A 124 10.34 0.32 -10.17
CA PRO A 124 9.67 -0.85 -10.75
C PRO A 124 9.19 -1.87 -9.69
N GLY A 125 9.86 -1.96 -8.53
CA GLY A 125 9.47 -2.88 -7.45
C GLY A 125 8.11 -2.58 -6.80
N VAL A 126 7.70 -1.31 -6.76
CA VAL A 126 6.42 -0.90 -6.14
C VAL A 126 5.23 -1.46 -6.92
N ILE A 127 5.37 -1.61 -8.23
CA ILE A 127 4.31 -2.15 -9.10
C ILE A 127 4.10 -3.63 -8.87
N LEU A 128 5.18 -4.42 -8.77
CA LEU A 128 5.08 -5.85 -8.52
C LEU A 128 4.45 -6.12 -7.14
N GLY A 129 4.89 -5.41 -6.10
CA GLY A 129 4.32 -5.52 -4.76
C GLY A 129 2.85 -5.09 -4.72
N GLY A 130 2.51 -3.97 -5.34
CA GLY A 130 1.13 -3.47 -5.41
C GLY A 130 0.20 -4.42 -6.17
N ALA A 131 0.63 -4.93 -7.33
CA ALA A 131 -0.16 -5.87 -8.13
C ALA A 131 -0.36 -7.20 -7.41
N PHE A 132 0.67 -7.72 -6.73
CA PHE A 132 0.56 -8.93 -5.93
C PHE A 132 -0.41 -8.74 -4.76
N ALA A 133 -0.26 -7.66 -3.99
CA ALA A 133 -1.16 -7.34 -2.89
C ALA A 133 -2.62 -7.20 -3.36
N LEU A 134 -2.85 -6.42 -4.42
CA LEU A 134 -4.20 -6.26 -4.99
C LEU A 134 -4.77 -7.57 -5.52
N GLY A 135 -3.96 -8.42 -6.16
CA GLY A 135 -4.37 -9.74 -6.62
C GLY A 135 -4.75 -10.65 -5.47
N PHE A 136 -3.92 -10.72 -4.42
CA PHE A 136 -4.19 -11.52 -3.23
C PHE A 136 -5.46 -11.04 -2.51
N LEU A 137 -5.62 -9.73 -2.30
CA LEU A 137 -6.82 -9.16 -1.69
C LEU A 137 -8.06 -9.44 -2.55
N GLY A 138 -7.96 -9.31 -3.87
CA GLY A 138 -9.05 -9.60 -4.80
C GLY A 138 -9.53 -11.05 -4.70
N VAL A 139 -8.59 -12.00 -4.70
CA VAL A 139 -8.91 -13.44 -4.52
C VAL A 139 -9.46 -13.72 -3.12
N ARG A 140 -8.88 -13.08 -2.09
CA ARG A 140 -9.29 -13.26 -0.70
C ARG A 140 -10.71 -12.76 -0.45
N LEU A 141 -11.13 -11.66 -1.07
CA LEU A 141 -12.49 -11.12 -0.99
C LEU A 141 -13.50 -11.96 -1.78
N LEU A 142 -13.11 -12.56 -2.90
CA LEU A 142 -14.00 -13.44 -3.68
C LEU A 142 -14.25 -14.79 -2.99
N ARG A 143 -13.31 -15.26 -2.18
CA ARG A 143 -13.41 -16.51 -1.42
C ARG A 143 -14.02 -16.31 -0.02
N SER A 144 -14.12 -15.08 0.47
CA SER A 144 -14.69 -14.77 1.78
C SER A 144 -16.19 -14.56 1.72
#